data_AF-A0A1H7NDS4-F1
#
_entry.id   AF-A0A1H7NDS4-F1
#
_cell.length_a   1.000
_cell.length_b   1.000
_cell.length_c   1.000
_cell.angle_alpha   90.00
_cell.angle_beta   90.00
_cell.angle_gamma   90.00
#
_symmetry.space_group_name_H-M   'P 1'
#
loop_
_entity.id
_entity.type
_entity.pdbx_description
1 polymer ?
#
loop_
_entity_poly.entity_id
_entity_poly.type
_entity_poly.pdbx_seq_one_letter_code
_entity_poly.pdbx_strand_id
1 'polypeptide(L)'
;MIWIDLVIVAIIAISAVISLFRGFIKEAISVATWVLAFLVSLTYSAPLSEYLPLGIEDPTLLVGIAFAILFILTLIMGGVVNMLAGQLVKKTGLSGTDRSIGAVFGLARGVAIVAVVVLMAGLTVVPQEPWWQESQLLPQFERIALWMRDFLPQDIAENFSFGD
;
A
#
# COMPACT_ATOMS: atom_id res chain seq x y z
N MET A 1 -27.69 -3.21 2.51
CA MET A 1 -26.29 -2.81 2.78
C MET A 1 -26.11 -2.75 4.28
N ILE A 2 -25.23 -3.59 4.80
CA ILE A 2 -24.91 -3.65 6.22
C ILE A 2 -23.72 -2.73 6.54
N TRP A 3 -23.36 -2.61 7.81
CA TRP A 3 -22.32 -1.67 8.26
C TRP A 3 -20.98 -1.85 7.54
N ILE A 4 -20.58 -3.10 7.22
CA ILE A 4 -19.32 -3.37 6.53
C ILE A 4 -19.33 -2.84 5.08
N ASP A 5 -20.46 -2.93 4.38
CA ASP A 5 -20.59 -2.37 3.02
C ASP A 5 -20.36 -0.85 3.05
N LEU A 6 -20.90 -0.18 4.08
CA LEU A 6 -20.73 1.25 4.27
C LEU A 6 -19.26 1.61 4.55
N VAL A 7 -18.55 0.79 5.34
CA VAL A 7 -17.12 0.96 5.60
C VAL A 7 -16.31 0.80 4.31
N ILE A 8 -16.59 -0.22 3.49
CA ILE A 8 -15.92 -0.43 2.20
C ILE A 8 -16.10 0.79 1.28
N VAL A 9 -17.35 1.25 1.13
CA VAL A 9 -17.65 2.42 0.31
C VAL A 9 -16.97 3.67 0.87
N ALA A 10 -16.95 3.85 2.20
CA ALA A 10 -16.27 4.97 2.83
C ALA A 10 -14.76 4.96 2.57
N ILE A 11 -14.09 3.81 2.67
CA ILE A 11 -12.64 3.69 2.38
C ILE A 11 -12.36 4.10 0.94
N ILE A 12 -13.13 3.58 -0.02
CA ILE A 12 -12.95 3.86 -1.45
C ILE A 12 -13.22 5.35 -1.75
N ALA A 13 -14.31 5.90 -1.20
CA ALA A 13 -14.68 7.30 -1.37
C ALA A 13 -13.64 8.24 -0.76
N ILE A 14 -13.19 7.98 0.47
CA ILE A 14 -12.13 8.76 1.12
C ILE A 14 -10.85 8.70 0.32
N SER A 15 -10.47 7.51 -0.17
CA SER A 15 -9.29 7.33 -1.01
C SER A 15 -9.38 8.16 -2.30
N ALA A 16 -10.53 8.17 -2.97
CA ALA A 16 -10.79 8.98 -4.15
C ALA A 16 -10.74 10.48 -3.85
N VAL A 17 -11.37 10.92 -2.76
CA VAL A 17 -11.41 12.34 -2.34
C VAL A 17 -10.02 12.85 -1.99
N ILE A 18 -9.25 12.09 -1.20
CA ILE A 18 -7.85 12.43 -0.88
C ILE A 18 -7.04 12.60 -2.17
N SER A 19 -7.21 11.67 -3.12
CA SER A 19 -6.45 11.67 -4.37
C SER A 19 -6.91 12.76 -5.34
N LEU A 20 -8.19 13.16 -5.29
CA LEU A 20 -8.72 14.33 -5.99
C LEU A 20 -8.07 15.62 -5.50
N PHE A 21 -7.80 15.75 -4.19
CA PHE A 21 -7.14 16.94 -3.65
C PHE A 21 -5.63 16.92 -3.88
N ARG A 22 -4.99 15.76 -3.73
CA ARG A 22 -3.54 15.60 -3.89
C ARG A 22 -3.07 15.65 -5.34
N GLY A 23 -3.83 15.03 -6.25
CA GLY A 23 -3.44 14.82 -7.64
C GLY A 23 -2.76 13.47 -7.89
N PHE A 24 -2.90 12.94 -9.10
CA PHE A 24 -2.35 11.63 -9.51
C PHE A 24 -0.85 11.58 -9.38
N ILE A 25 -0.11 12.58 -9.89
CA ILE A 25 1.36 12.53 -9.93
C ILE A 25 1.93 12.35 -8.53
N LYS A 26 1.34 13.05 -7.55
CA LYS A 26 1.83 12.99 -6.19
C LYS A 26 1.59 11.64 -5.54
N GLU A 27 0.44 11.05 -5.87
CA GLU A 27 0.05 9.78 -5.33
C GLU A 27 0.86 8.64 -5.97
N ALA A 28 1.06 8.66 -7.29
CA ALA A 28 1.88 7.70 -8.01
C ALA A 28 3.34 7.72 -7.53
N ILE A 29 3.94 8.91 -7.39
CA ILE A 29 5.31 9.05 -6.88
C ILE A 29 5.38 8.59 -5.42
N SER A 30 4.37 8.89 -4.59
CA SER A 30 4.32 8.42 -3.21
C SER A 30 4.33 6.89 -3.14
N VAL A 31 3.45 6.22 -3.90
CA VAL A 31 3.39 4.75 -3.93
C VAL A 31 4.70 4.16 -4.44
N ALA A 32 5.25 4.69 -5.54
CA ALA A 32 6.54 4.26 -6.06
C ALA A 32 7.68 4.45 -5.06
N THR A 33 7.68 5.57 -4.32
CA THR A 33 8.69 5.87 -3.29
C THR A 33 8.65 4.85 -2.16
N TRP A 34 7.47 4.44 -1.70
CA TRP A 34 7.35 3.39 -0.68
C TRP A 34 7.89 2.06 -1.17
N VAL A 35 7.54 1.64 -2.39
CA VAL A 35 8.07 0.40 -3.00
C VAL A 35 9.59 0.47 -3.13
N LEU A 36 10.13 1.58 -3.65
CA LEU A 36 11.57 1.78 -3.78
C LEU A 36 12.27 1.80 -2.42
N ALA A 37 11.68 2.42 -1.39
CA ALA A 37 12.25 2.43 -0.05
C ALA A 37 12.39 1.02 0.50
N PHE A 38 11.38 0.16 0.34
CA PHE A 38 11.50 -1.26 0.71
C PHE A 38 12.56 -1.99 -0.12
N LEU A 39 12.54 -1.85 -1.45
CA LEU A 39 13.52 -2.51 -2.33
C LEU A 39 14.96 -2.13 -1.99
N VAL A 40 15.23 -0.83 -1.84
CA VAL A 40 16.56 -0.32 -1.48
C VAL A 40 16.96 -0.83 -0.09
N SER A 41 16.07 -0.75 0.88
CA SER A 41 16.41 -1.13 2.26
C SER A 41 16.63 -2.64 2.39
N LEU A 42 15.79 -3.48 1.77
CA LEU A 42 15.97 -4.93 1.75
C LEU A 42 17.26 -5.34 1.03
N THR A 43 17.63 -4.65 -0.05
CA THR A 43 18.81 -5.00 -0.86
C THR A 43 20.12 -4.54 -0.22
N TYR A 44 20.15 -3.33 0.37
CA TYR A 44 21.39 -2.66 0.76
C TYR A 44 21.59 -2.55 2.28
N SER A 45 20.64 -2.97 3.11
CA SER A 45 20.78 -2.93 4.58
C SER A 45 21.95 -3.75 5.10
N ALA A 46 22.14 -4.98 4.60
CA ALA A 46 23.26 -5.83 5.01
C ALA A 46 24.62 -5.21 4.64
N PRO A 47 24.90 -4.83 3.38
CA PRO A 47 26.15 -4.14 3.03
C PRO A 47 26.37 -2.84 3.82
N LEU A 48 25.33 -2.03 4.02
CA LEU A 48 25.48 -0.77 4.77
C LEU A 48 25.81 -1.03 6.24
N SER A 49 25.30 -2.11 6.83
CA SER A 49 25.50 -2.43 8.25
C SER A 49 26.97 -2.65 8.61
N GLU A 50 27.79 -3.14 7.68
CA GLU A 50 29.23 -3.34 7.88
C GLU A 50 30.02 -2.04 8.04
N TYR A 51 29.48 -0.93 7.53
CA TYR A 51 30.10 0.39 7.59
C TYR A 51 29.60 1.25 8.75
N LEU A 52 28.65 0.76 9.56
CA LEU A 52 28.08 1.52 10.69
C LEU A 52 29.01 1.45 11.92
N PRO A 53 29.64 2.56 12.34
CA PRO A 53 30.56 2.56 13.49
C PRO A 53 29.79 2.71 14.80
N LEU A 54 28.81 1.83 15.05
CA LEU A 54 27.88 1.97 16.19
C LEU A 54 28.34 1.22 17.45
N GLY A 55 29.41 0.44 17.39
CA GLY A 55 29.89 -0.35 18.54
C GLY A 55 28.89 -1.40 19.03
N ILE A 56 27.94 -1.79 18.17
CA ILE A 56 26.92 -2.81 18.43
C ILE A 56 27.47 -4.15 17.94
N GLU A 57 27.42 -5.18 18.79
CA GLU A 57 27.91 -6.51 18.43
C GLU A 57 26.83 -7.38 17.77
N ASP A 58 25.54 -7.09 18.00
CA ASP A 58 24.42 -7.84 17.40
C ASP A 58 24.27 -7.51 15.90
N PRO A 59 24.58 -8.45 14.99
CA PRO A 59 24.49 -8.21 13.55
C PRO A 59 23.05 -7.97 13.09
N THR A 60 22.07 -8.60 13.74
CA THR A 60 20.65 -8.45 13.40
C THR A 60 20.18 -7.04 13.67
N LEU A 61 20.59 -6.49 14.82
CA LEU A 61 20.27 -5.12 15.19
C LEU A 61 20.94 -4.10 14.24
N LEU A 62 22.21 -4.32 13.87
CA LEU A 62 22.92 -3.47 12.91
C LEU A 62 22.24 -3.44 11.54
N VAL A 63 21.84 -4.60 11.00
CA VAL A 63 21.10 -4.67 9.73
C VAL A 63 19.75 -3.97 9.85
N GLY A 64 19.05 -4.12 10.97
CA GLY A 64 17.79 -3.41 11.24
C GLY A 64 17.95 -1.89 11.26
N ILE A 65 19.02 -1.38 11.87
CA ILE A 65 19.34 0.05 11.89
C ILE A 65 19.69 0.53 10.47
N ALA A 66 20.52 -0.21 9.74
CA ALA A 66 20.89 0.11 8.37
C ALA A 66 19.68 0.14 7.44
N PHE A 67 18.75 -0.81 7.59
CA PHE A 67 17.46 -0.82 6.91
C PHE A 67 16.68 0.46 7.23
N ALA A 68 16.53 0.82 8.50
CA ALA A 68 15.79 2.03 8.89
C ALA A 68 16.41 3.30 8.31
N ILE A 69 17.75 3.41 8.30
CA ILE A 69 18.48 4.53 7.69
C ILE A 69 18.17 4.63 6.20
N LEU A 70 18.37 3.55 5.44
CA LEU A 70 18.12 3.54 4.00
C LEU A 70 16.66 3.84 3.67
N PHE A 71 15.74 3.28 4.47
CA PHE A 71 14.31 3.46 4.29
C PHE A 71 13.93 4.92 4.43
N ILE A 72 14.32 5.54 5.55
CA ILE A 72 14.04 6.96 5.84
C ILE A 72 14.70 7.86 4.80
N LEU A 73 15.97 7.62 4.45
CA LEU A 73 16.67 8.41 3.43
C LEU A 73 15.97 8.34 2.07
N THR A 74 15.54 7.15 1.66
CA THR A 74 14.82 6.96 0.40
C THR A 74 13.47 7.66 0.42
N LEU A 75 12.73 7.59 1.54
CA LEU A 75 11.47 8.33 1.70
C LEU A 75 11.67 9.85 1.64
N ILE A 76 12.74 10.38 2.25
CA ILE A 76 13.07 11.81 2.20
C ILE A 76 13.35 12.22 0.76
N MET A 77 14.21 11.47 0.04
CA MET A 77 14.53 11.76 -1.36
C MET A 77 13.28 11.70 -2.24
N GLY A 78 12.46 10.66 -2.11
CA GLY A 78 11.22 10.54 -2.87
C GLY A 78 10.21 11.64 -2.52
N GLY A 79 10.18 12.10 -1.26
CA GLY A 79 9.40 13.27 -0.84
C GLY A 79 9.82 14.56 -1.53
N VAL A 80 11.13 14.79 -1.70
CA VAL A 80 11.66 15.92 -2.47
C VAL A 80 11.26 15.81 -3.93
N VAL A 81 11.43 14.64 -4.55
CA VAL A 81 11.01 14.40 -5.95
C VAL A 81 9.51 14.65 -6.11
N ASN A 82 8.70 14.17 -5.17
CA ASN A 82 7.26 14.38 -5.16
C ASN A 82 6.88 15.87 -5.08
N MET A 83 7.56 16.63 -4.23
CA MET A 83 7.36 18.08 -4.12
C MET A 83 7.68 18.78 -5.43
N LEU A 84 8.80 18.45 -6.07
CA LEU A 84 9.22 19.02 -7.34
C LEU A 84 8.24 18.69 -8.46
N ALA A 85 7.83 17.42 -8.59
CA ALA A 85 6.83 16.99 -9.57
C ALA A 85 5.50 17.73 -9.39
N GLY A 86 5.06 17.90 -8.14
CA GLY A 86 3.87 18.70 -7.83
C GLY A 86 3.98 20.16 -8.24
N GLN A 87 5.17 20.76 -8.20
CA GLN A 87 5.40 22.12 -8.71
C GLN A 87 5.37 22.17 -10.24
N LEU A 88 5.91 21.16 -10.91
CA LEU A 88 5.88 21.06 -12.38
C LEU A 88 4.44 21.01 -12.90
N VAL A 89 3.59 20.17 -12.31
CA VAL A 89 2.15 20.09 -12.68
C VAL A 89 1.41 21.40 -12.47
N LYS A 90 1.76 22.15 -11.42
CA LYS A 90 1.20 23.49 -11.18
C LYS A 90 1.64 24.47 -12.26
N LYS A 91 2.91 24.44 -12.65
CA LYS A 91 3.47 25.33 -13.68
C LYS A 91 2.93 25.06 -15.08
N THR A 92 2.59 23.81 -15.41
CA THR A 92 2.00 23.47 -16.72
C THR A 92 0.51 23.83 -16.83
N GLY A 93 -0.14 24.22 -15.72
CA GLY A 93 -1.59 24.49 -15.69
C GLY A 93 -2.46 23.23 -15.72
N LEU A 94 -1.87 22.03 -15.77
CA LEU A 94 -2.58 20.75 -15.86
C LEU A 94 -3.13 20.24 -14.52
N SER A 95 -3.21 21.09 -13.50
CA SER A 95 -3.65 20.71 -12.15
C SER A 95 -5.09 20.16 -12.11
N GLY A 96 -5.97 20.58 -13.02
CA GLY A 96 -7.32 20.03 -13.12
C GLY A 96 -7.31 18.57 -13.57
N THR A 97 -6.60 18.27 -14.66
CA THR A 97 -6.46 16.92 -15.21
C THR A 97 -5.73 15.98 -14.26
N ASP A 98 -4.67 16.46 -13.60
CA ASP A 98 -3.94 15.67 -12.59
C ASP A 98 -4.84 15.25 -11.42
N ARG A 99 -5.74 16.13 -10.99
CA ARG A 99 -6.72 15.84 -9.93
C ARG A 99 -7.81 14.88 -10.37
N SER A 100 -8.34 15.02 -11.59
CA SER A 100 -9.38 14.11 -12.09
C SER A 100 -8.86 12.69 -12.29
N ILE A 101 -7.66 12.54 -12.86
CA ILE A 101 -6.96 11.25 -12.94
C ILE A 101 -6.64 10.75 -11.52
N GLY A 102 -6.27 11.66 -10.62
CA GLY A 102 -6.05 11.37 -9.20
C GLY A 102 -7.26 10.70 -8.56
N ALA A 103 -8.48 11.18 -8.82
CA ALA A 103 -9.69 10.56 -8.29
C ALA A 103 -9.86 9.11 -8.77
N VAL A 104 -9.65 8.84 -10.06
CA VAL A 104 -9.71 7.47 -10.62
C VAL A 104 -8.64 6.57 -10.01
N PHE A 105 -7.41 7.08 -9.88
CA PHE A 105 -6.35 6.37 -9.19
C PHE A 105 -6.69 6.10 -7.72
N GLY A 106 -7.29 7.07 -7.03
CA GLY A 106 -7.73 6.93 -5.65
C GLY A 106 -8.83 5.90 -5.47
N LEU A 107 -9.75 5.77 -6.44
CA LEU A 107 -10.74 4.69 -6.47
C LEU A 107 -10.06 3.32 -6.59
N ALA A 108 -9.15 3.17 -7.58
CA ALA A 108 -8.40 1.94 -7.77
C ALA A 108 -7.56 1.56 -6.54
N ARG A 109 -6.88 2.55 -5.92
CA ARG A 109 -6.14 2.38 -4.67
C ARG A 109 -7.05 1.96 -3.53
N GLY A 110 -8.23 2.56 -3.42
CA GLY A 110 -9.23 2.21 -2.40
C GLY A 110 -9.69 0.76 -2.54
N VAL A 111 -9.98 0.33 -3.77
CA VAL A 111 -10.33 -1.06 -4.09
C VAL A 111 -9.18 -2.00 -3.72
N ALA A 112 -7.94 -1.66 -4.09
CA ALA A 112 -6.77 -2.45 -3.76
C ALA A 112 -6.56 -2.58 -2.24
N ILE A 113 -6.72 -1.48 -1.48
CA ILE A 113 -6.63 -1.50 -0.01
C ILE A 113 -7.66 -2.45 0.59
N VAL A 114 -8.93 -2.35 0.18
CA VAL A 114 -9.99 -3.24 0.69
C VAL A 114 -9.70 -4.69 0.30
N ALA A 115 -9.26 -4.95 -0.93
CA ALA A 115 -8.92 -6.30 -1.37
C ALA A 115 -7.79 -6.90 -0.53
N VAL A 116 -6.75 -6.13 -0.19
CA VAL A 116 -5.65 -6.60 0.67
C VAL A 116 -6.15 -6.89 2.08
N VAL A 117 -7.02 -6.04 2.64
CA VAL A 117 -7.63 -6.29 3.96
C VAL A 117 -8.49 -7.56 3.93
N VAL A 118 -9.27 -7.77 2.87
CA VAL A 118 -10.08 -8.99 2.70
C VAL A 118 -9.18 -10.23 2.56
N LEU A 119 -8.09 -10.12 1.79
CA LEU A 119 -7.09 -11.17 1.69
C LEU A 119 -6.53 -11.53 3.08
N MET A 120 -6.11 -10.54 3.86
CA MET A 120 -5.61 -10.76 5.22
C MET A 120 -6.68 -11.34 6.16
N ALA A 121 -7.95 -10.96 6.00
CA ALA A 121 -9.05 -11.53 6.78
C ALA A 121 -9.25 -13.03 6.50
N GLY A 122 -8.91 -13.51 5.30
CA GLY A 122 -8.88 -14.93 4.96
C GLY A 122 -7.88 -15.78 5.77
N LEU A 123 -6.97 -15.15 6.52
CA LEU A 123 -6.09 -15.83 7.50
C LEU A 123 -6.75 -16.01 8.87
N THR A 124 -8.02 -15.61 9.03
CA THR A 124 -8.72 -15.54 10.31
C THR A 124 -10.11 -16.18 10.24
N VAL A 125 -10.82 -16.24 11.36
CA VAL A 125 -12.20 -16.74 11.42
C VAL A 125 -13.25 -15.72 10.97
N VAL A 126 -12.84 -14.48 10.70
CA VAL A 126 -13.72 -13.36 10.31
C VAL A 126 -14.64 -13.68 9.12
N PRO A 127 -14.21 -14.40 8.07
CA PRO A 127 -15.09 -14.73 6.95
C PRO A 127 -16.31 -15.58 7.33
N GLN A 128 -16.32 -16.24 8.48
CA GLN A 128 -17.43 -17.09 8.94
C GLN A 128 -18.53 -16.30 9.67
N GLU A 129 -18.29 -15.02 9.97
CA GLU A 129 -19.23 -14.20 10.71
C GLU A 129 -20.49 -13.85 9.89
N PRO A 130 -21.68 -13.74 10.53
CA PRO A 130 -22.93 -13.43 9.81
C PRO A 130 -22.86 -12.12 9.02
N TRP A 131 -22.25 -11.08 9.60
CA TRP A 131 -22.08 -9.79 8.93
C TRP A 131 -21.10 -9.84 7.75
N TRP A 132 -20.24 -10.86 7.67
CA TRP A 132 -19.38 -11.04 6.50
C TRP A 132 -20.18 -11.65 5.35
N GLN A 133 -20.91 -12.72 5.64
CA GLN A 133 -21.73 -13.48 4.69
C GLN A 133 -22.93 -12.69 4.15
N GLU A 134 -23.51 -11.80 4.96
CA GLU A 134 -24.63 -10.94 4.57
C GLU A 134 -24.23 -9.73 3.69
N SER A 135 -22.92 -9.49 3.51
CA SER A 135 -22.42 -8.34 2.73
C SER A 135 -22.67 -8.51 1.23
N GLN A 136 -23.05 -7.40 0.59
CA GLN A 136 -23.24 -7.36 -0.86
C GLN A 136 -21.95 -7.08 -1.63
N LEU A 137 -20.92 -6.55 -0.96
CA LEU A 137 -19.66 -6.13 -1.60
C LEU A 137 -18.52 -7.12 -1.34
N LEU A 138 -18.49 -7.77 -0.19
CA LEU A 138 -17.39 -8.69 0.17
C LEU A 138 -17.16 -9.82 -0.84
N PRO A 139 -18.19 -10.51 -1.40
CA PRO A 139 -17.96 -11.57 -2.40
C PRO A 139 -17.20 -11.12 -3.67
N GLN A 140 -17.28 -9.83 -4.02
CA GLN A 140 -16.56 -9.23 -5.13
C GLN A 140 -15.09 -9.01 -4.75
N PHE A 141 -14.84 -8.57 -3.52
CA PHE A 141 -13.48 -8.40 -2.99
C PHE A 141 -12.78 -9.71 -2.68
N GLU A 142 -13.51 -10.76 -2.27
CA GLU A 142 -12.98 -12.11 -2.11
C GLU A 142 -12.45 -12.66 -3.43
N ARG A 143 -13.15 -12.45 -4.56
CA ARG A 143 -12.64 -12.82 -5.89
C ARG A 143 -11.34 -12.11 -6.24
N ILE A 144 -11.23 -10.82 -5.90
CA ILE A 144 -9.98 -10.06 -6.11
C ILE A 144 -8.89 -10.58 -5.16
N ALA A 145 -9.23 -10.91 -3.91
CA ALA A 145 -8.30 -11.48 -2.94
C ALA A 145 -7.76 -12.85 -3.40
N LEU A 146 -8.62 -13.73 -3.90
CA LEU A 146 -8.22 -15.02 -4.48
C LEU A 146 -7.30 -14.82 -5.69
N TRP A 147 -7.63 -13.89 -6.59
CA TRP A 147 -6.74 -13.55 -7.71
C TRP A 147 -5.36 -13.03 -7.23
N MET A 148 -5.32 -12.25 -6.13
CA MET A 148 -4.05 -11.81 -5.55
C MET A 148 -3.27 -12.94 -4.88
N ARG A 149 -3.97 -13.92 -4.26
CA ARG A 149 -3.38 -15.11 -3.65
C ARG A 149 -2.58 -15.93 -4.66
N ASP A 150 -2.99 -15.96 -5.93
CA ASP A 150 -2.29 -16.69 -6.99
C ASP A 150 -0.87 -16.15 -7.28
N PHE A 151 -0.56 -14.93 -6.87
CA PHE A 151 0.78 -14.35 -6.96
C PHE A 151 1.66 -14.67 -5.74
N LEU A 152 1.11 -15.28 -4.70
CA LEU A 152 1.85 -15.68 -3.50
C LEU A 152 2.54 -17.03 -3.72
N PRO A 153 3.71 -17.26 -3.11
CA PRO A 153 4.29 -18.60 -3.02
C PRO A 153 3.30 -19.59 -2.42
N GLN A 154 3.28 -20.83 -2.93
CA GLN A 154 2.30 -21.85 -2.56
C GLN A 154 2.25 -22.08 -1.03
N ASP A 155 3.40 -22.06 -0.37
CA ASP A 155 3.57 -22.23 1.08
C ASP A 155 2.76 -21.22 1.92
N ILE A 156 2.57 -20.00 1.39
CA ILE A 156 1.82 -18.92 2.06
C ILE A 156 0.36 -18.96 1.62
N ALA A 157 0.11 -19.25 0.34
CA ALA A 157 -1.21 -19.31 -0.24
C ALA A 157 -2.12 -20.31 0.49
N GLU A 158 -1.63 -21.48 0.90
CA GLU A 158 -2.45 -22.52 1.58
C GLU A 158 -3.11 -22.07 2.89
N ASN A 159 -2.56 -21.04 3.56
CA ASN A 159 -3.07 -20.57 4.85
C ASN A 159 -4.31 -19.68 4.74
N PHE A 160 -4.69 -19.25 3.53
CA PHE A 160 -5.87 -18.42 3.31
C PHE A 160 -7.11 -19.30 3.07
N SER A 161 -8.10 -19.20 3.94
CA SER A 161 -9.37 -19.89 3.84
C SER A 161 -10.54 -18.91 3.74
N PHE A 162 -11.37 -19.10 2.73
CA PHE A 162 -12.61 -18.36 2.53
C PHE A 162 -13.76 -19.37 2.53
N GLY A 163 -14.10 -19.91 3.70
CA GLY A 163 -15.38 -20.60 3.96
C GLY A 163 -15.89 -21.60 2.92
N ASP A 164 -15.02 -22.46 2.35
CA ASP A 164 -15.44 -23.66 1.60
C ASP A 164 -15.86 -24.79 2.55
#